data_AF-A0A8S1A8A8-F1
#
_entry.id   AF-A0A8S1A8A8-F1
#
_cell.length_a   1.000
_cell.length_b   1.000
_cell.length_c   1.000
_cell.angle_alpha   90.00
_cell.angle_beta   90.00
_cell.angle_gamma   90.00
#
_symmetry.space_group_name_H-M   'P 1'
#
loop_
_entity.id
_entity.type
_entity.pdbx_description
1 polymer ?
#
loop_
_entity_poly.entity_id
_entity_poly.type
_entity_poly.pdbx_seq_one_letter_code
_entity_poly.pdbx_strand_id
1 'polypeptide(L)'
;MASIAAAQVQEVRSITRIERIGAHSHIRGLGLDDSLEPRAVSQGMVGQKMARKAAGVVLQMIREGKIAGRAVLLAGQPGTGKTAIAMGLAQALGPDTPFTSMAGSEIFSLEMSKTEALTQAIRKSMGIRIKEESEIIEGEVVEVVVERAAGGGGARVGRLTLKTTDMETNYDMGAKMIDSLLKEKVQAGDVITIDKATGKINNMPTSPYSHQELREILNIRCEEEDCQMSADALTVLTRVATETSLRYAIQLITTASLVSKRRKANEVSMEDVKKVYSLFLDEHRSEQFLKEYQDEFLFNDGGGDAPQLMEVSQ
;
A
#
# COMPACT_ATOMS: atom_id res chain seq x y z
N MET A 1 -33.52 30.38 -3.17
CA MET A 1 -32.70 29.33 -2.52
C MET A 1 -31.51 29.03 -3.42
N ALA A 2 -30.43 29.78 -3.26
CA ALA A 2 -29.22 29.59 -4.06
C ALA A 2 -28.49 28.34 -3.57
N SER A 3 -28.24 27.39 -4.47
CA SER A 3 -27.47 26.18 -4.20
C SER A 3 -26.04 26.57 -3.84
N ILE A 4 -25.66 26.34 -2.58
CA ILE A 4 -24.27 26.44 -2.13
C ILE A 4 -23.53 25.29 -2.83
N ALA A 5 -22.73 25.63 -3.83
CA ALA A 5 -21.78 24.70 -4.42
C ALA A 5 -20.84 24.23 -3.31
N ALA A 6 -20.81 22.93 -3.05
CA ALA A 6 -19.85 22.33 -2.13
C ALA A 6 -18.45 22.72 -2.58
N ALA A 7 -17.75 23.50 -1.74
CA ALA A 7 -16.36 23.83 -1.96
C ALA A 7 -15.57 22.52 -2.02
N GLN A 8 -14.95 22.22 -3.16
CA GLN A 8 -14.05 21.08 -3.29
C GLN A 8 -12.96 21.24 -2.23
N VAL A 9 -12.96 20.35 -1.23
CA VAL A 9 -11.88 20.26 -0.25
C VAL A 9 -10.66 19.76 -1.02
N GLN A 10 -9.80 20.69 -1.40
CA GLN A 10 -8.55 20.34 -2.05
C GLN A 10 -7.66 19.74 -0.97
N GLU A 11 -7.47 18.41 -1.03
CA GLU A 11 -6.50 17.72 -0.19
C GLU A 11 -5.16 18.45 -0.35
N VAL A 12 -4.53 18.86 0.76
CA VAL A 12 -3.16 19.38 0.73
C VAL A 12 -2.22 18.20 0.54
N ARG A 13 -2.41 17.45 -0.54
CA ARG A 13 -1.29 16.78 -1.18
C ARG A 13 -0.57 17.89 -1.89
N SER A 14 0.64 18.18 -1.43
CA SER A 14 1.61 18.88 -2.26
C SER A 14 1.47 18.26 -3.65
N ILE A 15 1.02 19.05 -4.63
CA ILE A 15 1.26 18.76 -6.04
C ILE A 15 2.64 18.16 -6.05
N THR A 16 2.79 16.91 -6.48
CA THR A 16 4.05 16.17 -6.54
C THR A 16 5.03 17.01 -7.33
N ARG A 17 5.60 18.01 -6.66
CA ARG A 17 6.75 18.77 -7.06
C ARG A 17 7.77 17.68 -6.99
N ILE A 18 8.08 17.13 -8.17
CA ILE A 18 9.29 16.35 -8.42
C ILE A 18 10.32 16.90 -7.44
N GLU A 19 10.70 16.11 -6.44
CA GLU A 19 11.67 16.51 -5.43
C GLU A 19 12.99 16.71 -6.16
N ARG A 20 13.16 17.88 -6.78
CA ARG A 20 14.44 18.30 -7.31
C ARG A 20 15.34 18.36 -6.09
N ILE A 21 16.47 17.66 -6.15
CA ILE A 21 17.51 17.62 -5.13
C ILE A 21 17.85 19.07 -4.75
N GLY A 22 17.23 19.55 -3.67
CA GLY A 22 17.48 20.87 -3.11
C GLY A 22 18.75 20.83 -2.25
N ALA A 23 19.32 21.99 -1.95
CA ALA A 23 20.52 22.13 -1.13
C ALA A 23 20.43 21.48 0.27
N HIS A 24 19.22 21.14 0.73
CA HIS A 24 18.94 20.56 2.04
C HIS A 24 18.07 19.29 1.97
N SER A 25 17.95 18.67 0.78
CA SER A 25 17.19 17.42 0.56
C SER A 25 17.74 16.21 1.33
N HIS A 26 19.01 16.25 1.73
CA HIS A 26 19.66 15.21 2.53
C HIS A 26 19.26 15.21 4.01
N ILE A 27 18.60 16.27 4.49
CA ILE A 27 18.23 16.43 5.90
C ILE A 27 16.92 15.71 6.16
N ARG A 28 16.98 14.66 6.98
CA ARG A 28 15.82 13.82 7.35
C ARG A 28 15.34 14.04 8.78
N GLY A 29 16.04 14.88 9.55
CA GLY A 29 15.69 15.20 10.95
C GLY A 29 16.83 15.88 11.70
N LEU A 30 16.67 16.07 13.01
CA LEU A 30 17.66 16.72 13.88
C LEU A 30 18.78 15.79 14.35
N GLY A 31 18.66 14.47 14.17
CA GLY A 31 19.67 13.46 14.53
C GLY A 31 20.00 13.38 16.02
N LEU A 32 18.99 13.57 16.87
CA LEU A 32 19.07 13.44 18.32
C LEU A 32 18.77 12.00 18.74
N ASP A 33 19.27 11.60 19.91
CA ASP A 33 18.80 10.38 20.59
C ASP A 33 17.60 10.68 21.52
N ASP A 34 17.09 9.64 22.19
CA ASP A 34 15.96 9.73 23.10
C ASP A 34 16.24 10.62 24.34
N SER A 35 17.52 10.85 24.64
CA SER A 35 17.99 11.74 25.71
C SER A 35 18.21 13.18 25.23
N LEU A 36 17.77 13.51 24.01
CA LEU A 36 17.98 14.81 23.35
C LEU A 36 19.45 15.17 23.11
N GLU A 37 20.34 14.19 23.08
CA GLU A 37 21.75 14.40 22.79
C GLU A 37 22.04 14.25 21.28
N PRO A 38 22.76 15.21 20.67
CA PRO A 38 23.05 15.19 19.25
C PRO A 38 24.20 14.24 18.94
N ARG A 39 23.94 13.26 18.07
CA ARG A 39 25.00 12.42 17.49
C ARG A 39 25.87 13.24 16.53
N ALA A 40 27.16 12.91 16.44
CA ALA A 40 28.13 13.65 15.64
C ALA A 40 27.73 13.74 14.15
N VAL A 41 27.22 12.63 13.60
CA VAL A 41 26.65 12.50 12.26
C VAL A 41 25.37 11.67 12.39
N SER A 42 24.21 12.23 12.03
CA SER A 42 22.92 11.50 12.05
C SER A 42 21.84 12.25 11.27
N GLN A 43 20.95 11.51 10.60
CA GLN A 43 19.80 12.04 9.84
C GLN A 43 20.14 13.17 8.83
N GLY A 44 21.33 13.11 8.24
CA GLY A 44 21.83 14.13 7.30
C GLY A 44 22.40 15.39 7.96
N MET A 45 22.39 15.47 9.30
CA MET A 45 22.98 16.57 10.06
C MET A 45 24.37 16.20 10.58
N VAL A 46 25.30 17.16 10.48
CA VAL A 46 26.68 17.02 10.97
C VAL A 46 27.04 18.21 11.85
N GLY A 47 27.63 17.94 13.02
CA GLY A 47 28.07 19.01 13.93
C GLY A 47 26.91 19.81 14.52
N GLN A 48 27.14 21.11 14.80
CA GLN A 48 26.19 22.04 15.41
C GLN A 48 25.45 21.48 16.65
N LYS A 49 26.19 20.78 17.53
CA LYS A 49 25.64 20.03 18.67
C LYS A 49 24.75 20.90 19.56
N MET A 50 25.23 22.06 19.99
CA MET A 50 24.47 22.95 20.87
C MET A 50 23.17 23.44 20.23
N ALA A 51 23.22 23.84 18.96
CA ALA A 51 22.05 24.33 18.23
C ALA A 51 21.03 23.21 17.96
N ARG A 52 21.49 21.99 17.66
CA ARG A 52 20.63 20.81 17.49
C ARG A 52 19.99 20.38 18.80
N LYS A 53 20.73 20.38 19.91
CA LYS A 53 20.21 20.11 21.24
C LYS A 53 19.13 21.13 21.63
N ALA A 54 19.40 22.43 21.41
CA ALA A 54 18.41 23.49 21.63
C ALA A 54 17.16 23.32 20.76
N ALA A 55 17.31 23.00 19.46
CA ALA A 55 16.20 22.70 18.57
C ALA A 55 15.39 21.48 19.02
N GLY A 56 16.04 20.46 19.60
CA GLY A 56 15.39 19.31 20.22
C GLY A 56 14.53 19.67 21.42
N VAL A 57 15.02 20.54 22.30
CA VAL A 57 14.24 21.06 23.43
C VAL A 57 13.03 21.84 22.92
N VAL A 58 13.19 22.67 21.88
CA VAL A 58 12.07 23.36 21.23
C VAL A 58 11.05 22.38 20.65
N LEU A 59 11.51 21.34 19.94
CA LEU A 59 10.64 20.29 19.41
C LEU A 59 9.81 19.63 20.51
N GLN A 60 10.44 19.32 21.65
CA GLN A 60 9.77 18.71 22.79
C GLN A 60 8.75 19.67 23.42
N MET A 61 9.10 20.94 23.57
CA MET A 61 8.16 21.96 24.08
C MET A 61 6.95 22.17 23.15
N ILE A 62 7.14 22.02 21.83
CA ILE A 62 6.05 22.05 20.84
C ILE A 62 5.15 20.82 21.01
N ARG A 63 5.73 19.61 21.09
CA ARG A 63 4.97 18.35 21.27
C ARG A 63 4.18 18.32 22.58
N GLU A 64 4.73 18.90 23.64
CA GLU A 64 4.06 19.02 24.95
C GLU A 64 3.03 20.17 25.01
N GLY A 65 2.92 21.00 23.96
CA GLY A 65 1.98 22.12 23.92
C GLY A 65 2.28 23.25 24.91
N LYS A 66 3.48 23.28 25.52
CA LYS A 66 3.86 24.27 26.54
C LYS A 66 4.20 25.64 25.95
N ILE A 67 4.38 25.74 24.64
CA ILE A 67 4.67 26.98 23.92
C ILE A 67 3.53 27.30 22.97
N ALA A 68 2.92 28.47 23.15
CA ALA A 68 2.03 29.12 22.19
C ALA A 68 2.45 30.58 22.00
N GLY A 69 2.41 31.07 20.76
CA GLY A 69 2.66 32.49 20.44
C GLY A 69 4.12 32.97 20.59
N ARG A 70 5.11 32.07 20.63
CA ARG A 70 6.53 32.45 20.70
C ARG A 70 7.23 32.22 19.36
N ALA A 71 8.12 33.14 18.99
CA ALA A 71 8.99 33.01 17.83
C ALA A 71 10.37 32.46 18.25
N VAL A 72 10.97 31.63 17.39
CA VAL A 72 12.34 31.12 17.56
C VAL A 72 13.24 31.82 16.55
N LEU A 73 14.32 32.43 17.03
CA LEU A 73 15.30 33.11 16.18
C LEU A 73 16.61 32.31 16.15
N LEU A 74 17.07 31.94 14.95
CA LEU A 74 18.38 31.32 14.73
C LEU A 74 19.36 32.37 14.20
N ALA A 75 20.38 32.71 14.99
CA ALA A 75 21.41 33.69 14.63
C ALA A 75 22.79 33.04 14.48
N GLY A 76 23.64 33.60 13.60
CA GLY A 76 25.00 33.12 13.37
C GLY A 76 25.55 33.53 11.99
N GLN A 77 26.84 33.29 11.75
CA GLN A 77 27.51 33.63 10.48
C GLN A 77 26.89 32.91 9.27
N PRO A 78 26.99 33.45 8.04
CA PRO A 78 26.58 32.74 6.83
C PRO A 78 27.25 31.36 6.73
N GLY A 79 26.52 30.35 6.24
CA GLY A 79 27.05 28.97 6.09
C GLY A 79 27.01 28.10 7.35
N THR A 80 26.57 28.60 8.52
CA THR A 80 26.53 27.81 9.77
C THR A 80 25.35 26.81 9.88
N GLY A 81 24.58 26.60 8.81
CA GLY A 81 23.49 25.61 8.81
C GLY A 81 22.21 26.03 9.52
N LYS A 82 21.93 27.34 9.66
CA LYS A 82 20.67 27.83 10.27
C LYS A 82 19.42 27.30 9.55
N THR A 83 19.38 27.43 8.23
CA THR A 83 18.29 26.91 7.39
C THR A 83 18.20 25.39 7.47
N ALA A 84 19.35 24.71 7.54
CA ALA A 84 19.43 23.26 7.70
C ALA A 84 18.81 22.78 9.02
N ILE A 85 19.05 23.49 10.14
CA ILE A 85 18.43 23.18 11.44
C ILE A 85 16.92 23.41 11.40
N ALA A 86 16.44 24.48 10.77
CA ALA A 86 15.01 24.75 10.61
C ALA A 86 14.31 23.65 9.78
N MET A 87 14.95 23.18 8.70
CA MET A 87 14.45 22.05 7.92
C MET A 87 14.50 20.74 8.69
N GLY A 88 15.56 20.49 9.48
CA GLY A 88 15.64 19.32 10.35
C GLY A 88 14.54 19.31 11.42
N LEU A 89 14.19 20.49 11.96
CA LEU A 89 13.06 20.65 12.89
C LEU A 89 11.72 20.35 12.21
N ALA A 90 11.51 20.85 11.00
CA ALA A 90 10.31 20.59 10.21
C ALA A 90 10.13 19.09 9.93
N GLN A 91 11.19 18.41 9.49
CA GLN A 91 11.16 16.96 9.25
C GLN A 91 10.94 16.15 10.54
N ALA A 92 11.45 16.62 11.67
CA ALA A 92 11.27 15.97 12.97
C ALA A 92 9.88 16.16 13.59
N LEU A 93 9.12 17.19 13.19
CA LEU A 93 7.71 17.36 13.56
C LEU A 93 6.81 16.33 12.86
N GLY A 94 7.18 15.93 11.64
CA GLY A 94 6.56 14.86 10.88
C GLY A 94 6.06 15.32 9.50
N PRO A 95 5.77 14.37 8.59
CA PRO A 95 5.26 14.67 7.25
C PRO A 95 3.87 15.36 7.29
N ASP A 96 3.18 15.14 8.39
CA ASP A 96 1.83 15.58 8.69
C ASP A 96 1.70 17.05 9.10
N THR A 97 2.82 17.68 9.47
CA THR A 97 2.86 19.08 9.89
C THR A 97 3.25 19.98 8.71
N PRO A 98 2.40 20.94 8.31
CA PRO A 98 2.73 21.83 7.20
C PRO A 98 3.90 22.74 7.56
N PHE A 99 4.84 22.87 6.62
CA PHE A 99 6.01 23.72 6.76
C PHE A 99 6.15 24.63 5.53
N THR A 100 6.19 25.95 5.77
CA THR A 100 6.41 26.94 4.72
C THR A 100 7.72 27.66 4.96
N SER A 101 8.63 27.62 3.97
CA SER A 101 9.81 28.46 3.94
C SER A 101 9.54 29.68 3.05
N MET A 102 9.89 30.87 3.54
CA MET A 102 9.74 32.14 2.81
C MET A 102 10.98 33.00 3.00
N ALA A 103 11.43 33.65 1.94
CA ALA A 103 12.48 34.65 2.03
C ALA A 103 11.87 36.03 2.32
N GLY A 104 12.52 36.85 3.14
CA GLY A 104 12.00 38.19 3.48
C GLY A 104 11.81 39.10 2.26
N SER A 105 12.59 38.88 1.19
CA SER A 105 12.44 39.59 -0.09
C SER A 105 11.16 39.22 -0.84
N GLU A 106 10.59 38.02 -0.62
CA GLU A 106 9.35 37.58 -1.29
C GLU A 106 8.11 38.33 -0.78
N ILE A 107 8.19 38.96 0.40
CA ILE A 107 7.10 39.74 0.99
C ILE A 107 6.90 41.06 0.23
N PHE A 108 7.96 41.58 -0.40
CA PHE A 108 7.92 42.83 -1.15
C PHE A 108 7.58 42.53 -2.62
N SER A 109 6.29 42.59 -2.95
CA SER A 109 5.80 42.40 -4.31
C SER A 109 5.01 43.62 -4.78
N LEU A 110 4.99 43.82 -6.11
CA LEU A 110 4.08 44.76 -6.78
C LEU A 110 2.70 44.16 -7.02
N GLU A 111 2.59 42.82 -7.06
CA GLU A 111 1.33 42.11 -7.34
C GLU A 111 0.40 42.05 -6.12
N MET A 112 0.97 42.04 -4.91
CA MET A 112 0.21 41.89 -3.68
C MET A 112 0.79 42.74 -2.53
N SER A 113 -0.08 43.12 -1.60
CA SER A 113 0.34 43.86 -0.41
C SER A 113 1.16 42.99 0.55
N LYS A 114 2.05 43.62 1.32
CA LYS A 114 2.86 42.97 2.36
C LYS A 114 2.00 42.19 3.37
N THR A 115 0.85 42.76 3.74
CA THR A 115 -0.10 42.12 4.67
C THR A 115 -0.71 40.86 4.07
N GLU A 116 -1.06 40.90 2.79
CA GLU A 116 -1.63 39.74 2.10
C GLU A 116 -0.59 38.63 1.95
N ALA A 117 0.65 38.97 1.57
CA ALA A 117 1.75 38.01 1.47
C ALA A 117 2.00 37.27 2.81
N LEU A 118 2.05 38.01 3.92
CA LEU A 118 2.18 37.43 5.26
C LEU A 118 0.95 36.59 5.67
N THR A 119 -0.25 37.07 5.36
CA THR A 119 -1.50 36.34 5.66
C THR A 119 -1.53 35.00 4.94
N GLN A 120 -1.13 34.96 3.67
CA GLN A 120 -1.02 33.73 2.90
C GLN A 120 0.08 32.81 3.44
N ALA A 121 1.23 33.34 3.84
CA ALA A 121 2.31 32.56 4.43
C ALA A 121 1.87 31.84 5.71
N ILE A 122 1.14 32.55 6.58
CA ILE A 122 0.60 31.99 7.82
C ILE A 122 -0.45 30.94 7.49
N ARG A 123 -1.42 31.23 6.60
CA ARG A 123 -2.44 30.25 6.20
C ARG A 123 -1.84 28.97 5.61
N LYS A 124 -0.81 29.08 4.76
CA LYS A 124 -0.10 27.91 4.19
C LYS A 124 0.62 27.08 5.26
N SER A 125 1.00 27.69 6.37
CA SER A 125 1.65 27.02 7.50
C SER A 125 0.65 26.48 8.54
N MET A 126 -0.66 26.66 8.33
CA MET A 126 -1.71 26.14 9.18
C MET A 126 -2.37 24.93 8.51
N GLY A 127 -2.38 23.79 9.19
CA GLY A 127 -3.02 22.57 8.72
C GLY A 127 -4.24 22.26 9.56
N ILE A 128 -5.35 21.92 8.91
CA ILE A 128 -6.55 21.40 9.57
C ILE A 128 -6.69 19.95 9.14
N ARG A 129 -6.66 19.03 10.11
CA ARG A 129 -6.91 17.61 9.86
C ARG A 129 -8.38 17.30 10.06
N ILE A 130 -9.06 16.97 8.98
CA ILE A 130 -10.44 16.50 9.00
C ILE A 130 -10.40 14.99 8.80
N LYS A 131 -11.03 14.25 9.72
CA LYS A 131 -11.24 12.82 9.56
C LYS A 131 -12.63 12.62 8.97
N GLU A 132 -12.71 11.85 7.91
CA GLU A 132 -13.95 11.45 7.26
C GLU A 132 -13.95 9.93 7.15
N GLU A 133 -15.10 9.32 7.39
CA GLU A 133 -15.30 7.89 7.20
C GLU A 133 -15.80 7.68 5.77
N SER A 134 -15.05 6.94 4.97
CA SER A 134 -15.46 6.54 3.62
C SER A 134 -15.55 5.02 3.52
N GLU A 135 -16.63 4.55 2.89
CA GLU A 135 -16.80 3.14 2.58
C GLU A 135 -16.06 2.83 1.27
N ILE A 136 -15.03 1.97 1.36
CA ILE A 136 -14.23 1.53 0.22
C ILE A 136 -14.50 0.04 -0.02
N ILE A 137 -14.69 -0.32 -1.28
CA ILE A 137 -14.82 -1.71 -1.74
C ILE A 137 -13.49 -2.09 -2.39
N GLU A 138 -12.89 -3.18 -1.94
CA GLU A 138 -11.65 -3.73 -2.50
C GLU A 138 -11.90 -5.18 -2.93
N GLY A 139 -11.44 -5.52 -4.13
CA GLY A 139 -11.59 -6.87 -4.67
C GLY A 139 -10.87 -7.07 -5.99
N GLU A 140 -10.65 -8.34 -6.32
CA GLU A 140 -10.14 -8.77 -7.62
C GLU A 140 -11.31 -8.79 -8.62
N VAL A 141 -11.08 -8.23 -9.80
CA VAL A 141 -12.06 -8.21 -10.88
C VAL A 141 -12.10 -9.57 -11.55
N VAL A 142 -13.22 -10.29 -11.41
CA VAL A 142 -13.42 -11.57 -12.12
C VAL A 142 -13.90 -11.31 -13.54
N GLU A 143 -14.92 -10.46 -13.68
CA GLU A 143 -15.55 -10.17 -14.97
C GLU A 143 -16.09 -8.75 -15.02
N VAL A 144 -15.98 -8.13 -16.20
CA VAL A 144 -16.56 -6.83 -16.52
C VAL A 144 -17.43 -6.97 -17.76
N VAL A 145 -18.75 -6.89 -17.58
CA VAL A 145 -19.71 -6.88 -18.69
C VAL A 145 -20.18 -5.45 -18.89
N VAL A 146 -19.97 -4.89 -20.09
CA VAL A 146 -20.47 -3.55 -20.45
C VAL A 146 -21.49 -3.68 -21.56
N GLU A 147 -22.74 -3.42 -21.24
CA GLU A 147 -23.83 -3.39 -22.21
C GLU A 147 -23.98 -1.99 -22.81
N ARG A 148 -24.04 -1.94 -24.13
CA ARG A 148 -24.38 -0.73 -24.86
C ARG A 148 -25.80 -0.89 -25.40
N ALA A 149 -26.68 0.05 -25.07
CA ALA A 149 -28.02 0.08 -25.63
C ALA A 149 -27.95 0.14 -27.18
N ALA A 150 -28.71 -0.73 -27.84
CA ALA A 150 -28.64 -1.02 -29.28
C ALA A 150 -28.96 0.17 -30.23
N GLY A 151 -29.18 1.38 -29.70
CA GLY A 151 -29.56 2.59 -30.44
C GLY A 151 -28.57 3.75 -30.38
N GLY A 152 -27.34 3.57 -29.91
CA GLY A 152 -26.27 4.59 -29.95
C GLY A 152 -26.45 5.82 -29.04
N GLY A 153 -27.65 6.05 -28.50
CA GLY A 153 -27.97 7.18 -27.59
C GLY A 153 -28.33 6.80 -26.16
N GLY A 154 -28.33 5.50 -25.80
CA GLY A 154 -28.66 5.05 -24.45
C GLY A 154 -27.47 5.06 -23.49
N ALA A 155 -27.76 5.32 -22.21
CA ALA A 155 -26.75 5.26 -21.15
C ALA A 155 -26.11 3.87 -21.09
N ARG A 156 -24.77 3.82 -20.94
CA ARG A 156 -24.04 2.57 -20.73
C ARG A 156 -24.38 2.02 -19.35
N VAL A 157 -24.76 0.75 -19.31
CA VAL A 157 -24.97 -0.02 -18.07
C VAL A 157 -24.04 -1.21 -18.13
N GLY A 158 -23.47 -1.60 -17.00
CA GLY A 158 -22.54 -2.72 -16.94
C GLY A 158 -22.69 -3.48 -15.65
N ARG A 159 -22.16 -4.69 -15.61
CA ARG A 159 -22.07 -5.51 -14.42
C ARG A 159 -20.60 -5.82 -14.15
N LEU A 160 -20.20 -5.69 -12.90
CA LEU A 160 -18.85 -5.96 -12.41
C LEU A 160 -18.93 -7.05 -11.36
N THR A 161 -18.17 -8.11 -11.55
CA THR A 161 -18.02 -9.17 -10.55
C THR A 161 -16.70 -8.98 -9.84
N LEU A 162 -16.76 -8.74 -8.53
CA LEU A 162 -15.60 -8.65 -7.66
C LEU A 162 -15.53 -9.87 -6.77
N LYS A 163 -14.31 -10.37 -6.56
CA LYS A 163 -14.03 -11.49 -5.69
C LYS A 163 -12.98 -11.12 -4.65
N THR A 164 -13.24 -11.54 -3.42
CA THR A 164 -12.25 -11.55 -2.34
C THR A 164 -11.98 -13.01 -1.96
N THR A 165 -11.12 -13.24 -0.97
CA THR A 165 -10.85 -14.61 -0.47
C THR A 165 -12.09 -15.30 0.06
N ASP A 166 -13.06 -14.53 0.56
CA ASP A 166 -14.18 -15.06 1.36
C ASP A 166 -15.53 -14.93 0.64
N MET A 167 -15.67 -13.98 -0.29
CA MET A 167 -16.94 -13.71 -0.97
C MET A 167 -16.75 -13.28 -2.42
N GLU A 168 -17.77 -13.55 -3.22
CA GLU A 168 -17.90 -13.09 -4.60
C GLU A 168 -19.18 -12.26 -4.71
N THR A 169 -19.08 -11.06 -5.26
CA THR A 169 -20.16 -10.07 -5.30
C THR A 169 -20.32 -9.45 -6.68
N ASN A 170 -21.57 -9.37 -7.14
CA ASN A 170 -21.93 -8.77 -8.41
C ASN A 170 -22.47 -7.35 -8.17
N TYR A 171 -21.88 -6.36 -8.82
CA TYR A 171 -22.28 -4.95 -8.78
C TYR A 171 -22.80 -4.49 -10.13
N ASP A 172 -23.98 -3.88 -10.16
CA ASP A 172 -24.47 -3.17 -11.33
C ASP A 172 -23.90 -1.74 -11.35
N MET A 173 -23.31 -1.37 -12.47
CA MET A 173 -22.56 -0.13 -12.68
C MET A 173 -23.29 0.82 -13.62
N GLY A 174 -23.27 2.11 -13.26
CA GLY A 174 -23.73 3.19 -14.13
C GLY A 174 -22.64 3.71 -15.07
N ALA A 175 -23.05 4.54 -16.03
CA ALA A 175 -22.17 5.10 -17.08
C ALA A 175 -20.88 5.77 -16.55
N LYS A 176 -20.95 6.53 -15.45
CA LYS A 176 -19.77 7.21 -14.86
C LYS A 176 -18.70 6.24 -14.37
N MET A 177 -19.12 5.12 -13.79
CA MET A 177 -18.21 4.11 -13.25
C MET A 177 -17.56 3.31 -14.37
N ILE A 178 -18.32 3.01 -15.43
CA ILE A 178 -17.82 2.38 -16.66
C ILE A 178 -16.76 3.24 -17.34
N ASP A 179 -16.99 4.56 -17.43
CA ASP A 179 -16.00 5.47 -18.02
C ASP A 179 -14.72 5.55 -17.17
N SER A 180 -14.81 5.45 -15.83
CA SER A 180 -13.66 5.34 -14.94
C SER A 180 -12.90 4.02 -15.13
N LEU A 181 -13.59 2.89 -15.25
CA LEU A 181 -12.96 1.58 -15.55
C LEU A 181 -12.21 1.61 -16.88
N LEU A 182 -12.83 2.17 -17.92
CA LEU A 182 -12.23 2.31 -19.24
C LEU A 182 -11.00 3.23 -19.23
N LYS A 183 -11.04 4.28 -18.41
CA LYS A 183 -9.91 5.21 -18.24
C LYS A 183 -8.72 4.56 -17.54
N GLU A 184 -8.97 3.81 -16.48
CA GLU A 184 -7.95 3.08 -15.71
C GLU A 184 -7.53 1.76 -16.39
N LYS A 185 -8.15 1.41 -17.53
CA LYS A 185 -7.87 0.20 -18.33
C LYS A 185 -7.91 -1.08 -17.50
N VAL A 186 -8.90 -1.17 -16.61
CA VAL A 186 -9.07 -2.34 -15.73
C VAL A 186 -9.39 -3.58 -16.55
N GLN A 187 -8.68 -4.67 -16.27
CA GLN A 187 -8.88 -5.99 -16.87
C GLN A 187 -9.32 -7.01 -15.81
N ALA A 188 -9.83 -8.16 -16.26
CA ALA A 188 -10.06 -9.29 -15.36
C ALA A 188 -8.72 -9.75 -14.77
N GLY A 189 -8.68 -9.97 -13.47
CA GLY A 189 -7.49 -10.27 -12.66
C GLY A 189 -6.87 -9.04 -11.97
N ASP A 190 -7.31 -7.82 -12.29
CA ASP A 190 -6.82 -6.62 -11.60
C ASP A 190 -7.45 -6.49 -10.20
N VAL A 191 -6.65 -6.06 -9.22
CA VAL A 191 -7.15 -5.68 -7.90
C VAL A 191 -7.50 -4.20 -7.93
N ILE A 192 -8.77 -3.89 -7.68
CA ILE A 192 -9.26 -2.51 -7.72
C ILE A 192 -9.82 -2.07 -6.37
N THR A 193 -9.68 -0.77 -6.11
CA THR A 193 -10.32 -0.10 -4.98
C THR A 193 -11.38 0.88 -5.50
N ILE A 194 -12.61 0.76 -5.01
CA ILE A 194 -13.75 1.59 -5.38
C ILE A 194 -14.22 2.34 -4.14
N ASP A 195 -14.13 3.67 -4.18
CA ASP A 195 -14.78 4.52 -3.18
C ASP A 195 -16.27 4.58 -3.49
N LYS A 196 -17.11 4.09 -2.56
CA LYS A 196 -18.56 4.01 -2.74
C LYS A 196 -19.22 5.38 -2.78
N ALA A 197 -18.66 6.40 -2.12
CA ALA A 197 -19.21 7.74 -2.08
C ALA A 197 -18.93 8.50 -3.38
N THR A 198 -17.70 8.40 -3.89
CA THR A 198 -17.27 9.17 -5.07
C THR A 198 -17.40 8.39 -6.38
N GLY A 199 -17.50 7.05 -6.32
CA GLY A 199 -17.45 6.17 -7.48
C GLY A 199 -16.09 6.17 -8.19
N LYS A 200 -15.04 6.65 -7.50
CA LYS A 200 -13.68 6.68 -8.04
C LYS A 200 -13.06 5.29 -7.91
N ILE A 201 -12.46 4.83 -9.00
CA ILE A 201 -11.78 3.55 -9.07
C ILE A 201 -10.28 3.82 -9.19
N ASN A 202 -9.47 3.17 -8.37
CA ASN A 202 -8.03 3.11 -8.57
C ASN A 202 -7.64 1.65 -8.86
N ASN A 203 -6.89 1.45 -9.94
CA ASN A 203 -6.29 0.16 -10.26
C ASN A 203 -4.97 0.01 -9.51
N MET A 204 -4.81 -1.08 -8.76
CA MET A 204 -3.55 -1.50 -8.17
C MET A 204 -3.04 -2.72 -8.94
N PRO A 205 -2.26 -2.53 -10.03
CA PRO A 205 -1.77 -3.65 -10.80
C PRO A 205 -0.84 -4.49 -9.93
N THR A 206 -1.12 -5.78 -9.85
CA THR A 206 -0.21 -6.74 -9.23
C THR A 206 0.55 -7.46 -10.34
N SER A 207 1.86 -7.61 -10.15
CA SER A 207 2.70 -8.43 -11.02
C SER A 207 2.96 -9.78 -10.35
N PRO A 208 3.02 -10.89 -11.11
CA PRO A 208 3.43 -12.16 -10.55
C PRO A 208 4.83 -12.05 -9.96
N TYR A 209 5.05 -12.68 -8.80
CA TYR A 209 6.35 -12.69 -8.14
C TYR A 209 7.38 -13.44 -8.99
N SER A 210 8.58 -12.88 -9.07
CA SER A 210 9.75 -13.57 -9.61
C SER A 210 10.22 -14.69 -8.68
N HIS A 211 10.98 -15.65 -9.21
CA HIS A 211 11.53 -16.73 -8.41
C HIS A 211 12.43 -16.24 -7.26
N GLN A 212 13.06 -15.07 -7.39
CA GLN A 212 13.87 -14.47 -6.32
C GLN A 212 12.98 -13.89 -5.22
N GLU A 213 11.92 -13.17 -5.59
CA GLU A 213 10.95 -12.61 -4.64
C GLU A 213 10.20 -13.71 -3.87
N LEU A 214 9.80 -14.80 -4.55
CA LEU A 214 9.20 -15.96 -3.89
C LEU A 214 10.11 -16.55 -2.82
N ARG A 215 11.42 -16.63 -3.10
CA ARG A 215 12.42 -17.13 -2.13
C ARG A 215 12.50 -16.21 -0.90
N GLU A 216 12.53 -14.90 -1.10
CA GLU A 216 12.58 -13.93 0.00
C GLU A 216 11.30 -13.96 0.85
N ILE A 217 10.13 -14.02 0.21
CA ILE A 217 8.85 -14.12 0.91
C ILE A 217 8.81 -15.38 1.78
N LEU A 218 9.23 -16.53 1.23
CA LEU A 218 9.29 -17.78 1.98
C LEU A 218 10.31 -17.70 3.12
N ASN A 219 11.43 -17.01 2.95
CA ASN A 219 12.42 -16.82 4.01
C ASN A 219 11.85 -15.99 5.17
N ILE A 220 11.17 -14.87 4.88
CA ILE A 220 10.49 -14.05 5.89
C ILE A 220 9.45 -14.89 6.64
N ARG A 221 8.67 -15.72 5.94
CA ARG A 221 7.69 -16.61 6.59
C ARG A 221 8.33 -17.68 7.47
N CYS A 222 9.49 -18.20 7.08
CA CYS A 222 10.26 -19.12 7.94
C CYS A 222 10.72 -18.42 9.23
N GLU A 223 11.16 -17.16 9.15
CA GLU A 223 11.55 -16.37 10.31
C GLU A 223 10.36 -16.06 11.22
N GLU A 224 9.19 -15.72 10.65
CA GLU A 224 7.97 -15.47 11.42
C GLU A 224 7.45 -16.71 12.16
N GLU A 225 7.61 -17.91 11.58
CA GLU A 225 7.20 -19.18 12.20
C GLU A 225 8.27 -19.80 13.11
N ASP A 226 9.35 -19.05 13.43
CA ASP A 226 10.51 -19.52 14.21
C ASP A 226 11.07 -20.86 13.65
N CYS A 227 11.09 -20.99 12.32
CA CYS A 227 11.45 -22.20 11.61
C CYS A 227 12.80 -22.04 10.91
N GLN A 228 13.82 -22.77 11.37
CA GLN A 228 15.12 -22.80 10.71
C GLN A 228 15.07 -23.81 9.55
N MET A 229 15.15 -23.31 8.31
CA MET A 229 15.13 -24.12 7.09
C MET A 229 16.51 -24.14 6.42
N SER A 230 16.92 -25.34 5.98
CA SER A 230 18.12 -25.51 5.16
C SER A 230 17.98 -24.84 3.80
N ALA A 231 19.09 -24.31 3.27
CA ALA A 231 19.12 -23.61 1.98
C ALA A 231 18.61 -24.47 0.81
N ASP A 232 18.84 -25.79 0.87
CA ASP A 232 18.37 -26.76 -0.12
C ASP A 232 16.86 -26.97 -0.02
N ALA A 233 16.33 -27.06 1.20
CA ALA A 233 14.88 -27.16 1.43
C ALA A 233 14.15 -25.90 0.94
N LEU A 234 14.70 -24.72 1.19
CA LEU A 234 14.13 -23.44 0.72
C LEU A 234 14.09 -23.37 -0.82
N THR A 235 15.12 -23.90 -1.49
CA THR A 235 15.18 -23.94 -2.96
C THR A 235 14.10 -24.87 -3.54
N VAL A 236 13.90 -26.05 -2.95
CA VAL A 236 12.81 -26.95 -3.35
C VAL A 236 11.46 -26.31 -3.08
N LEU A 237 11.27 -25.68 -1.92
CA LEU A 237 10.02 -25.04 -1.56
C LEU A 237 9.68 -23.87 -2.51
N THR A 238 10.68 -23.09 -2.92
CA THR A 238 10.51 -22.01 -3.90
C THR A 238 10.09 -22.56 -5.27
N ARG A 239 10.66 -23.69 -5.68
CA ARG A 239 10.23 -24.38 -6.91
C ARG A 239 8.78 -24.86 -6.80
N VAL A 240 8.40 -25.47 -5.67
CA VAL A 240 7.01 -25.88 -5.40
C VAL A 240 6.07 -24.67 -5.45
N ALA A 241 6.46 -23.53 -4.86
CA ALA A 241 5.67 -22.29 -4.90
C ALA A 241 5.46 -21.74 -6.32
N THR A 242 6.43 -21.98 -7.22
CA THR A 242 6.37 -21.57 -8.63
C THR A 242 5.47 -22.50 -9.45
N GLU A 243 5.52 -23.81 -9.20
CA GLU A 243 4.75 -24.82 -9.93
C GLU A 243 3.29 -24.93 -9.44
N THR A 244 3.01 -24.54 -8.18
CA THR A 244 1.68 -24.63 -7.55
C THR A 244 1.17 -23.25 -7.13
N SER A 245 1.17 -22.94 -5.83
CA SER A 245 0.82 -21.63 -5.29
C SER A 245 1.70 -21.27 -4.10
N LEU A 246 1.92 -19.97 -3.89
CA LEU A 246 2.64 -19.46 -2.72
C LEU A 246 1.95 -19.85 -1.40
N ARG A 247 0.61 -19.88 -1.39
CA ARG A 247 -0.18 -20.27 -0.22
C ARG A 247 0.09 -21.73 0.18
N TYR A 248 0.09 -22.63 -0.79
CA TYR A 248 0.41 -24.03 -0.55
C TYR A 248 1.83 -24.18 0.01
N ALA A 249 2.80 -23.47 -0.57
CA ALA A 249 4.18 -23.47 -0.07
C ALA A 249 4.30 -22.94 1.38
N ILE A 250 3.53 -21.93 1.78
CA ILE A 250 3.52 -21.42 3.16
C ILE A 250 2.96 -22.49 4.12
N GLN A 251 1.84 -23.14 3.78
CA GLN A 251 1.27 -24.22 4.60
C GLN A 251 2.23 -25.41 4.76
N LEU A 252 3.06 -25.67 3.73
CA LEU A 252 4.12 -26.68 3.79
C LEU A 252 5.21 -26.33 4.81
N ILE A 253 5.49 -25.06 5.09
CA ILE A 253 6.49 -24.63 6.10
C ILE A 253 6.07 -25.12 7.48
N THR A 254 4.84 -24.82 7.89
CA THR A 254 4.32 -25.18 9.22
C THR A 254 4.29 -26.69 9.42
N THR A 255 3.84 -27.41 8.40
CA THR A 255 3.76 -28.89 8.43
C THR A 255 5.14 -29.55 8.37
N ALA A 256 6.08 -29.00 7.61
CA ALA A 256 7.48 -29.48 7.59
C ALA A 256 8.18 -29.22 8.93
N SER A 257 7.90 -28.09 9.59
CA SER A 257 8.36 -27.79 10.96
C SER A 257 7.85 -28.81 11.99
N LEU A 258 6.61 -29.27 11.86
CA LEU A 258 6.08 -30.33 12.73
C LEU A 258 6.77 -31.68 12.49
N VAL A 259 7.07 -32.01 11.23
CA VAL A 259 7.79 -33.26 10.89
C VAL A 259 9.23 -33.23 11.40
N SER A 260 9.93 -32.10 11.29
CA SER A 260 11.30 -31.95 11.81
C SER A 260 11.34 -32.01 13.34
N LYS A 261 10.37 -31.39 14.01
CA LYS A 261 10.20 -31.49 15.47
C LYS A 261 9.97 -32.94 15.93
N ARG A 262 9.19 -33.72 15.18
CA ARG A 262 9.00 -35.16 15.45
C ARG A 262 10.30 -35.95 15.28
N ARG A 263 11.18 -35.57 14.36
CA ARG A 263 12.54 -36.11 14.19
C ARG A 263 13.50 -35.65 15.31
N LYS A 264 13.09 -34.69 16.16
CA LYS A 264 13.96 -33.98 17.12
C LYS A 264 15.12 -33.24 16.42
N ALA A 265 14.88 -32.75 15.20
CA ALA A 265 15.82 -31.89 14.49
C ALA A 265 15.43 -30.42 14.69
N ASN A 266 16.44 -29.57 14.87
CA ASN A 266 16.24 -28.12 14.99
C ASN A 266 16.12 -27.42 13.63
N GLU A 267 16.56 -28.07 12.56
CA GLU A 267 16.53 -27.55 11.19
C GLU A 267 15.68 -28.46 10.28
N VAL A 268 14.85 -27.84 9.45
CA VAL A 268 14.03 -28.50 8.44
C VAL A 268 14.88 -28.82 7.20
N SER A 269 14.92 -30.10 6.85
CA SER A 269 15.68 -30.64 5.74
C SER A 269 14.82 -30.87 4.50
N MET A 270 15.46 -31.07 3.34
CA MET A 270 14.78 -31.37 2.08
C MET A 270 13.87 -32.61 2.18
N GLU A 271 14.25 -33.60 2.99
CA GLU A 271 13.48 -34.83 3.21
C GLU A 271 12.14 -34.56 3.90
N ASP A 272 12.12 -33.61 4.84
CA ASP A 272 10.92 -33.23 5.57
C ASP A 272 9.91 -32.59 4.61
N VAL A 273 10.37 -31.66 3.76
CA VAL A 273 9.54 -31.02 2.73
C VAL A 273 8.99 -32.05 1.73
N LYS A 274 9.82 -32.99 1.26
CA LYS A 274 9.37 -34.06 0.35
C LYS A 274 8.31 -34.95 0.98
N LYS A 275 8.49 -35.30 2.25
CA LYS A 275 7.54 -36.14 3.00
C LYS A 275 6.20 -35.42 3.20
N VAL A 276 6.22 -34.13 3.48
CA VAL A 276 5.00 -33.34 3.61
C VAL A 276 4.31 -33.19 2.24
N TYR A 277 5.07 -32.94 1.17
CA TYR A 277 4.54 -32.84 -0.20
C TYR A 277 3.91 -34.14 -0.71
N SER A 278 4.31 -35.30 -0.16
CA SER A 278 3.65 -36.58 -0.45
C SER A 278 2.37 -36.81 0.38
N LEU A 279 2.27 -36.19 1.55
CA LEU A 279 1.12 -36.34 2.45
C LEU A 279 -0.01 -35.39 2.12
N PHE A 280 0.32 -34.15 1.73
CA PHE A 280 -0.64 -33.13 1.34
C PHE A 280 -0.58 -32.95 -0.17
N LEU A 281 -1.75 -33.00 -0.81
CA LEU A 281 -1.89 -32.79 -2.25
C LEU A 281 -2.27 -31.32 -2.50
N ASP A 282 -1.70 -30.74 -3.53
CA ASP A 282 -2.16 -29.48 -4.12
C ASP A 282 -3.42 -29.70 -4.97
N GLU A 283 -4.10 -28.61 -5.31
CA GLU A 283 -5.37 -28.62 -6.04
C GLU A 283 -5.26 -29.35 -7.39
N HIS A 284 -4.25 -29.04 -8.21
CA HIS A 284 -4.06 -29.69 -9.51
C HIS A 284 -3.78 -31.19 -9.40
N ARG A 285 -2.97 -31.62 -8.43
CA ARG A 285 -2.75 -33.06 -8.18
C ARG A 285 -3.99 -33.74 -7.61
N SER A 286 -4.78 -33.04 -6.79
CA SER A 286 -6.05 -33.54 -6.27
C SER A 286 -7.09 -33.73 -7.39
N GLU A 287 -7.17 -32.82 -8.35
CA GLU A 287 -8.05 -32.96 -9.52
C GLU A 287 -7.68 -34.17 -10.38
N GLN A 288 -6.38 -34.40 -10.60
CA GLN A 288 -5.90 -35.57 -11.34
C GLN A 288 -6.23 -36.87 -10.62
N PHE A 289 -5.99 -36.92 -9.31
CA PHE A 289 -6.38 -38.06 -8.48
C PHE A 289 -7.89 -38.31 -8.55
N LEU A 290 -8.71 -37.25 -8.51
CA LEU A 290 -10.16 -37.38 -8.60
C LEU A 290 -10.63 -37.89 -9.97
N LYS A 291 -9.93 -37.52 -11.06
CA LYS A 291 -10.18 -38.06 -12.41
C LYS A 291 -9.75 -39.52 -12.57
N GLU A 292 -8.67 -39.94 -11.92
CA GLU A 292 -8.19 -41.33 -11.97
C GLU A 292 -9.12 -42.29 -11.21
N TYR A 293 -9.65 -41.87 -10.06
CA TYR A 293 -10.56 -42.65 -9.23
C TYR A 293 -12.03 -42.26 -9.42
N GLN A 294 -12.35 -41.62 -10.55
CA GLN A 294 -13.67 -41.05 -10.83
C GLN A 294 -14.79 -42.10 -10.67
N ASP A 295 -14.52 -43.35 -11.05
CA ASP A 295 -15.45 -44.49 -10.96
C ASP A 295 -15.80 -44.92 -9.52
N GLU A 296 -14.98 -44.55 -8.54
CA GLU A 296 -15.21 -44.86 -7.12
C GLU A 296 -15.99 -43.74 -6.40
N PHE A 297 -16.15 -42.56 -7.02
CA PHE A 297 -16.86 -41.42 -6.44
C PHE A 297 -18.35 -41.43 -6.79
N LEU A 298 -19.19 -41.04 -5.82
CA LEU A 298 -20.63 -40.86 -6.06
C LEU A 298 -20.87 -39.74 -7.07
N PHE A 299 -21.90 -39.93 -7.90
CA PHE A 299 -22.29 -39.02 -9.00
C PHE A 299 -21.35 -39.00 -10.21
N ASN A 300 -20.54 -40.05 -10.40
CA ASN A 300 -19.93 -40.31 -11.70
C ASN A 300 -20.93 -41.03 -12.60
N ASP A 301 -21.84 -40.29 -13.22
CA ASP A 301 -22.61 -40.82 -14.33
C ASP A 301 -21.63 -41.11 -15.47
N GLY A 302 -21.19 -42.37 -15.55
CA GLY A 302 -20.45 -42.91 -16.68
C GLY A 302 -21.32 -42.82 -17.94
N GLY A 303 -21.35 -41.65 -18.56
CA GLY A 303 -22.17 -41.36 -19.71
C GLY A 303 -21.97 -39.92 -20.11
N GLY A 304 -21.37 -39.72 -21.29
CA GLY A 304 -21.43 -38.42 -21.95
C GLY A 304 -22.88 -38.08 -22.24
N ASP A 305 -23.52 -37.37 -21.32
CA ASP A 305 -24.79 -36.70 -21.62
C ASP A 305 -24.42 -35.42 -22.37
N ALA A 306 -24.44 -35.54 -23.70
CA ALA A 306 -24.59 -34.39 -24.56
C ALA A 306 -25.76 -33.55 -24.02
N PRO A 307 -25.67 -32.21 -24.01
CA PRO A 307 -26.75 -31.39 -23.51
C PRO A 307 -28.01 -31.68 -24.34
N GLN A 308 -28.98 -32.38 -23.74
CA GLN A 308 -30.28 -32.57 -24.35
C GLN A 308 -30.90 -31.18 -24.49
N LEU A 309 -30.97 -30.72 -25.74
CA LEU A 309 -31.80 -29.60 -26.16
C LEU A 309 -33.21 -29.87 -25.61
N MET A 310 -33.65 -29.04 -24.66
CA MET A 310 -35.05 -28.97 -24.28
C MET A 310 -35.85 -28.60 -25.53
N GLU A 311 -36.50 -29.57 -26.16
CA GLU A 311 -37.59 -29.29 -27.08
C GLU A 311 -38.74 -28.72 -26.27
N VAL A 312 -38.92 -27.40 -26.40
CA VAL A 312 -40.11 -26.69 -25.97
C VAL A 312 -41.28 -27.22 -26.81
N SER A 313 -42.08 -28.10 -26.22
CA SER A 313 -43.38 -28.49 -26.78
C SER A 313 -44.38 -27.35 -26.61
N GLN A 314 -45.12 -27.09 -27.68
CA GLN A 314 -46.13 -26.04 -27.86
C GLN A 314 -47.25 -26.08 -26.82
#